data_AF-A0A8B8F9V8-F1
#
_entry.id   AF-A0A8B8F9V8-F1
#
_cell.length_a   1.000
_cell.length_b   1.000
_cell.length_c   1.000
_cell.angle_alpha   90.00
_cell.angle_beta   90.00
_cell.angle_gamma   90.00
#
_symmetry.space_group_name_H-M   'P 1'
#
loop_
_entity.id
_entity.type
_entity.pdbx_description
1 polymer ?
#
loop_
_entity_poly.entity_id
_entity_poly.type
_entity_poly.pdbx_seq_one_letter_code
_entity_poly.pdbx_strand_id
1 'polypeptide(L)'
;MSAIYGLVAKMRAVLSEKLGALEEHFSKCSAKVDVAARVVDGRKTNVKISKLWRQVTTSLCAIIIFDGKHRVGVVQHLMVAEYLAAQRNEEGTFVIWVAKHKLGDKRPAIVVLDAATAEFVDRYYLLRRKVDNVAVDNFFVTNTGHEVNKIFDLLTTAIREKDFRYPDGDLVKVSGGWLRNQLETSAVDHGPAVAGQVAAALQHTEDTARRHYQMGSSTTAIRQHQAVVAVEQLKLMDEFICAE
;
A
#
# COMPACT_ATOMS: atom_id res chain seq x y z
N MET A 1 1.00 -20.01 -4.37
CA MET A 1 1.33 -18.80 -3.57
C MET A 1 2.45 -17.96 -4.22
N SER A 2 3.59 -18.55 -4.61
CA SER A 2 4.76 -17.79 -5.11
C SER A 2 4.52 -16.97 -6.40
N ALA A 3 3.60 -17.38 -7.28
CA ALA A 3 3.41 -16.72 -8.57
C ALA A 3 2.81 -15.30 -8.46
N ILE A 4 1.80 -15.09 -7.58
CA ILE A 4 1.19 -13.76 -7.37
C ILE A 4 2.13 -12.84 -6.61
N TYR A 5 2.79 -13.32 -5.55
CA TYR A 5 3.85 -12.56 -4.87
C TYR A 5 5.01 -12.25 -5.83
N GLY A 6 5.33 -13.15 -6.76
CA GLY A 6 6.29 -12.90 -7.84
C GLY A 6 5.84 -11.82 -8.82
N LEU A 7 4.53 -11.64 -9.05
CA LEU A 7 4.02 -10.50 -9.82
C LEU A 7 4.18 -9.18 -9.05
N VAL A 8 3.88 -9.17 -7.75
CA VAL A 8 4.07 -7.99 -6.89
C VAL A 8 5.55 -7.62 -6.79
N ALA A 9 6.44 -8.60 -6.64
CA ALA A 9 7.89 -8.38 -6.66
C ALA A 9 8.37 -7.78 -8.00
N LYS A 10 7.81 -8.25 -9.12
CA LYS A 10 8.09 -7.65 -10.45
C LYS A 10 7.59 -6.21 -10.54
N MET A 11 6.41 -5.92 -10.01
CA MET A 11 5.90 -4.54 -9.94
C MET A 11 6.83 -3.64 -9.13
N ARG A 12 7.34 -4.11 -7.99
CA ARG A 12 8.33 -3.39 -7.18
C ARG A 12 9.62 -3.14 -7.95
N ALA A 13 10.15 -4.16 -8.63
CA ALA A 13 11.42 -4.07 -9.34
C ALA A 13 11.43 -3.00 -10.45
N VAL A 14 10.30 -2.79 -11.13
CA VAL A 14 10.17 -1.77 -12.19
C VAL A 14 9.68 -0.42 -11.68
N LEU A 15 9.41 -0.27 -10.37
CA LEU A 15 8.76 0.92 -9.84
C LEU A 15 9.67 2.14 -9.90
N SER A 16 10.97 1.98 -9.60
CA SER A 16 11.94 3.08 -9.65
C SER A 16 12.07 3.67 -11.06
N GLU A 17 12.12 2.81 -12.08
CA GLU A 17 12.14 3.23 -13.49
C GLU A 17 10.88 4.03 -13.86
N LYS A 18 9.70 3.53 -13.45
CA LYS A 18 8.42 4.19 -13.73
C LYS A 18 8.25 5.52 -13.02
N LEU A 19 8.70 5.61 -11.77
CA LEU A 19 8.76 6.86 -11.03
C LEU A 19 9.72 7.84 -11.70
N GLY A 20 10.91 7.38 -12.13
CA GLY A 20 11.87 8.20 -12.87
C GLY A 20 11.30 8.79 -14.14
N ALA A 21 10.56 8.00 -14.92
CA ALA A 21 9.89 8.46 -16.12
C ALA A 21 8.75 9.48 -15.83
N LEU A 22 8.06 9.39 -14.69
CA LEU A 22 7.12 10.44 -14.26
C LEU A 22 7.86 11.69 -13.82
N GLU A 23 8.92 11.56 -13.03
CA GLU A 23 9.74 12.68 -12.55
C GLU A 23 10.33 13.49 -13.69
N GLU A 24 10.86 12.81 -14.72
CA GLU A 24 11.36 13.47 -15.94
C GLU A 24 10.25 14.22 -16.69
N HIS A 25 9.03 13.70 -16.70
CA HIS A 25 7.91 14.40 -17.31
C HIS A 25 7.49 15.61 -16.48
N PHE A 26 7.40 15.46 -15.17
CA PHE A 26 6.97 16.50 -14.24
C PHE A 26 8.03 17.60 -14.05
N SER A 27 9.32 17.33 -14.29
CA SER A 27 10.38 18.33 -14.23
C SER A 27 10.35 19.31 -15.40
N LYS A 28 9.78 18.90 -16.54
CA LYS A 28 9.60 19.73 -17.74
C LYS A 28 8.47 20.75 -17.60
N CYS A 29 7.65 20.65 -16.55
CA CYS A 29 6.51 21.52 -16.31
C CYS A 29 6.66 22.28 -14.98
N SER A 30 6.66 23.61 -15.03
CA SER A 30 6.61 24.46 -13.84
C SER A 30 5.20 24.56 -13.24
N ALA A 31 4.17 24.32 -14.05
CA ALA A 31 2.76 24.31 -13.65
C ALA A 31 2.30 22.94 -13.14
N LYS A 32 1.06 22.90 -12.62
CA LYS A 32 0.35 21.64 -12.32
C LYS A 32 0.23 20.77 -13.59
N VAL A 33 0.31 19.45 -13.41
CA VAL A 33 0.36 18.47 -14.51
C VAL A 33 -0.97 17.73 -14.61
N ASP A 34 -1.62 17.81 -15.78
CA ASP A 34 -2.78 16.97 -16.08
C ASP A 34 -2.32 15.57 -16.48
N VAL A 35 -2.56 14.59 -15.60
CA VAL A 35 -2.25 13.18 -15.83
C VAL A 35 -3.43 12.41 -16.44
N ALA A 36 -4.59 13.05 -16.64
CA ALA A 36 -5.77 12.41 -17.20
C ALA A 36 -5.66 12.24 -18.72
N ALA A 37 -5.93 11.03 -19.21
CA ALA A 37 -6.12 10.84 -20.65
C ALA A 37 -7.49 11.42 -21.06
N ARG A 38 -7.50 12.35 -22.02
CA ARG A 38 -8.71 12.97 -22.56
C ARG A 38 -8.80 12.78 -24.05
N VAL A 39 -10.01 12.90 -24.61
CA VAL A 39 -10.20 13.02 -26.05
C VAL A 39 -10.42 14.50 -26.36
N VAL A 40 -9.49 15.11 -27.09
CA VAL A 40 -9.57 16.49 -27.56
C VAL A 40 -9.53 16.45 -29.07
N ASP A 41 -10.54 17.02 -29.73
CA ASP A 41 -10.69 17.03 -31.19
C ASP A 41 -10.52 15.64 -31.83
N GLY A 42 -11.12 14.63 -31.20
CA GLY A 42 -11.06 13.22 -31.64
C GLY A 42 -9.72 12.52 -31.39
N ARG A 43 -8.72 13.18 -30.80
CA ARG A 43 -7.40 12.60 -30.48
C ARG A 43 -7.24 12.38 -28.98
N LYS A 44 -6.66 11.23 -28.60
CA LYS A 44 -6.35 10.95 -27.19
C LYS A 44 -5.08 11.67 -26.77
N THR A 45 -5.19 12.58 -25.81
CA THR A 45 -4.07 13.27 -25.17
C THR A 45 -3.66 12.54 -23.90
N ASN A 46 -2.44 12.78 -23.41
CA ASN A 46 -1.93 12.30 -22.11
C ASN A 46 -2.00 10.78 -21.88
N VAL A 47 -2.12 9.96 -22.94
CA VAL A 47 -2.26 8.51 -22.82
C VAL A 47 -1.06 7.88 -22.12
N LYS A 48 0.16 8.31 -22.49
CA LYS A 48 1.40 7.75 -21.94
C LYS A 48 1.54 8.07 -20.45
N ILE A 49 1.36 9.33 -20.07
CA ILE A 49 1.46 9.76 -18.67
C ILE A 49 0.33 9.17 -17.81
N SER A 50 -0.89 9.10 -18.34
CA SER A 50 -2.03 8.46 -17.66
C SER A 50 -1.77 6.99 -17.37
N LYS A 51 -1.24 6.25 -18.35
CA LYS A 51 -0.85 4.84 -18.18
C LYS A 51 0.24 4.71 -17.12
N LEU A 52 1.26 5.56 -17.17
CA LEU A 52 2.38 5.51 -16.23
C LEU A 52 1.94 5.86 -14.79
N TRP A 53 1.11 6.89 -14.63
CA TRP A 53 0.50 7.27 -13.36
C TRP A 53 -0.29 6.12 -12.75
N ARG A 54 -1.15 5.48 -13.54
CA ARG A 54 -1.92 4.30 -13.11
C ARG A 54 -0.98 3.17 -12.70
N GLN A 55 0.09 2.92 -13.44
CA GLN A 55 1.08 1.89 -13.13
C GLN A 55 1.77 2.12 -11.80
N VAL A 56 2.29 3.32 -11.56
CA VAL A 56 2.95 3.67 -10.30
C VAL A 56 1.95 3.57 -9.14
N THR A 57 0.80 4.23 -9.27
CA THR A 57 -0.20 4.32 -8.20
C THR A 57 -0.69 2.92 -7.78
N THR A 58 -1.16 2.11 -8.73
CA THR A 58 -1.71 0.79 -8.40
C THR A 58 -0.64 -0.20 -7.96
N SER A 59 0.59 -0.10 -8.47
CA SER A 59 1.71 -0.94 -7.99
C SER A 59 2.08 -0.60 -6.55
N LEU A 60 2.17 0.69 -6.19
CA LEU A 60 2.41 1.11 -4.82
C LEU A 60 1.30 0.64 -3.88
N CYS A 61 0.04 0.86 -4.26
CA CYS A 61 -1.09 0.37 -3.46
C CYS A 61 -1.01 -1.15 -3.25
N ALA A 62 -0.73 -1.92 -4.30
CA ALA A 62 -0.62 -3.37 -4.21
C ALA A 62 0.55 -3.79 -3.32
N ILE A 63 1.73 -3.20 -3.49
CA ILE A 63 2.91 -3.49 -2.67
C ILE A 63 2.60 -3.29 -1.19
N ILE A 64 2.06 -2.12 -0.82
CA ILE A 64 1.72 -1.82 0.58
C ILE A 64 0.68 -2.79 1.14
N ILE A 65 -0.32 -3.17 0.34
CA ILE A 65 -1.33 -4.15 0.75
C ILE A 65 -0.71 -5.54 0.97
N PHE A 66 0.14 -6.01 0.06
CA PHE A 66 0.69 -7.36 0.10
C PHE A 66 1.78 -7.51 1.16
N ASP A 67 2.70 -6.56 1.24
CA ASP A 67 3.75 -6.54 2.27
C ASP A 67 3.15 -6.30 3.66
N GLY A 68 2.25 -5.33 3.73
CA GLY A 68 1.58 -4.91 4.96
C GLY A 68 0.50 -5.87 5.43
N LYS A 69 0.06 -6.79 4.57
CA LYS A 69 -1.11 -7.67 4.78
C LYS A 69 -2.38 -6.86 5.13
N HIS A 70 -2.47 -5.62 4.64
CA HIS A 70 -3.52 -4.69 5.02
C HIS A 70 -4.85 -4.95 4.31
N ARG A 71 -5.94 -4.49 4.91
CA ARG A 71 -7.22 -4.34 4.20
C ARG A 71 -7.05 -3.32 3.08
N VAL A 72 -7.73 -3.55 1.96
CA VAL A 72 -7.79 -2.61 0.83
C VAL A 72 -8.17 -1.20 1.30
N GLY A 73 -9.16 -1.10 2.19
CA GLY A 73 -9.63 0.17 2.76
C GLY A 73 -8.56 0.97 3.51
N VAL A 74 -7.53 0.33 4.07
CA VAL A 74 -6.41 1.05 4.74
C VAL A 74 -5.64 1.88 3.72
N VAL A 75 -5.30 1.29 2.59
CA VAL A 75 -4.53 1.96 1.55
C VAL A 75 -5.41 2.89 0.70
N GLN A 76 -6.65 2.48 0.44
CA GLN A 76 -7.62 3.27 -0.32
C GLN A 76 -7.97 4.58 0.40
N HIS A 77 -8.20 4.54 1.72
CA HIS A 77 -8.61 5.68 2.52
C HIS A 77 -7.47 6.38 3.28
N LEU A 78 -6.22 5.96 3.07
CA LEU A 78 -5.05 6.67 3.60
C LEU A 78 -5.12 8.13 3.15
N MET A 79 -5.04 9.06 4.09
CA MET A 79 -5.11 10.50 3.83
C MET A 79 -3.72 11.12 3.71
N VAL A 80 -3.61 12.24 2.98
CA VAL A 80 -2.35 13.02 2.92
C VAL A 80 -1.92 13.48 4.30
N ALA A 81 -2.86 13.91 5.15
CA ALA A 81 -2.56 14.33 6.50
C ALA A 81 -1.95 13.21 7.35
N GLU A 82 -2.42 11.96 7.18
CA GLU A 82 -1.91 10.79 7.88
C GLU A 82 -0.49 10.44 7.42
N TYR A 83 -0.23 10.53 6.12
CA TYR A 83 1.12 10.39 5.57
C TYR A 83 2.07 11.48 6.07
N LEU A 84 1.61 12.74 6.15
CA LEU A 84 2.44 13.85 6.64
C LEU A 84 2.72 13.77 8.15
N ALA A 85 1.83 13.15 8.91
CA ALA A 85 1.99 12.89 10.34
C ALA A 85 2.76 11.59 10.63
N ALA A 86 3.19 10.87 9.60
CA ALA A 86 3.89 9.60 9.76
C ALA A 86 5.28 9.80 10.37
N GLN A 87 5.72 8.78 11.10
CA GLN A 87 6.94 8.81 11.88
C GLN A 87 8.02 7.94 11.22
N ARG A 88 9.29 8.35 11.36
CA ARG A 88 10.46 7.63 10.85
C ARG A 88 11.35 7.24 12.00
N ASN A 89 11.84 6.00 12.02
CA ASN A 89 12.97 5.64 12.88
C ASN A 89 14.30 5.88 12.15
N GLU A 90 15.41 5.75 12.89
CA GLU A 90 16.78 5.93 12.37
C GLU A 90 17.15 4.96 11.24
N GLU A 91 16.51 3.79 11.20
CA GLU A 91 16.70 2.78 10.14
C GLU A 91 15.92 3.09 8.86
N GLY A 92 15.19 4.22 8.82
CA GLY A 92 14.38 4.63 7.68
C GLY A 92 13.04 3.88 7.56
N THR A 93 12.65 3.12 8.59
CA THR A 93 11.31 2.50 8.67
C THR A 93 10.28 3.59 8.90
N PHE A 94 9.21 3.56 8.11
CA PHE A 94 8.18 4.58 8.08
C PHE A 94 6.85 4.04 8.58
N VAL A 95 6.31 4.64 9.64
CA VAL A 95 5.09 4.21 10.32
C VAL A 95 3.98 5.24 10.13
N ILE A 96 2.88 4.81 9.52
CA ILE A 96 1.72 5.65 9.18
C ILE A 96 0.50 5.15 9.94
N TRP A 97 -0.19 6.06 10.63
CA TRP A 97 -1.43 5.78 11.36
C TRP A 97 -2.66 6.22 10.53
N VAL A 98 -3.52 5.27 10.18
CA VAL A 98 -4.69 5.42 9.30
C VAL A 98 -5.99 5.32 10.10
N ALA A 99 -6.55 6.46 10.46
CA ALA A 99 -7.73 6.57 11.32
C ALA A 99 -9.01 6.05 10.65
N LYS A 100 -9.19 6.30 9.34
CA LYS A 100 -10.45 6.01 8.63
C LYS A 100 -10.33 4.82 7.66
N HIS A 101 -10.02 3.63 8.17
CA HIS A 101 -9.94 2.42 7.34
C HIS A 101 -11.16 1.48 7.45
N LYS A 102 -12.15 1.83 8.28
CA LYS A 102 -13.47 1.19 8.43
C LYS A 102 -14.46 2.15 9.08
N LEU A 103 -15.73 2.11 8.65
CA LEU A 103 -16.84 2.72 9.39
C LEU A 103 -17.09 1.90 10.67
N GLY A 104 -16.58 2.37 11.82
CA GLY A 104 -16.96 1.85 13.15
C GLY A 104 -15.84 1.30 14.03
N ASP A 105 -14.61 1.09 13.52
CA ASP A 105 -13.47 0.68 14.36
C ASP A 105 -12.83 1.90 15.05
N LYS A 106 -12.62 1.81 16.38
CA LYS A 106 -12.05 2.90 17.20
C LYS A 106 -10.51 2.99 17.17
N ARG A 107 -9.83 2.01 16.58
CA ARG A 107 -8.35 1.94 16.56
C ARG A 107 -7.82 2.21 15.14
N PRO A 108 -6.83 3.09 14.97
CA PRO A 108 -6.23 3.38 13.67
C PRO A 108 -5.48 2.17 13.09
N ALA A 109 -5.43 2.08 11.76
CA ALA A 109 -4.59 1.14 11.04
C ALA A 109 -3.14 1.56 11.01
N ILE A 110 -2.22 0.63 11.22
CA ILE A 110 -0.79 0.94 11.18
C ILE A 110 -0.21 0.37 9.90
N VAL A 111 0.32 1.24 9.05
CA VAL A 111 1.11 0.86 7.89
C VAL A 111 2.58 1.05 8.22
N VAL A 112 3.37 -0.01 8.09
CA VAL A 112 4.82 0.04 8.29
C VAL A 112 5.49 -0.25 6.96
N LEU A 113 6.33 0.68 6.51
CA LEU A 113 7.08 0.57 5.26
C LEU A 113 8.57 0.45 5.56
N ASP A 114 9.24 -0.47 4.85
CA ASP A 114 10.70 -0.47 4.79
C ASP A 114 11.23 0.80 4.09
N ALA A 115 12.52 1.10 4.27
CA ALA A 115 13.14 2.30 3.72
C ALA A 115 12.98 2.42 2.18
N ALA A 116 13.08 1.30 1.46
CA ALA A 116 12.95 1.28 0.01
C ALA A 116 11.52 1.62 -0.46
N THR A 117 10.50 1.09 0.23
CA THR A 117 9.09 1.37 -0.07
C THR A 117 8.74 2.78 0.37
N ALA A 118 9.27 3.25 1.50
CA ALA A 118 9.11 4.63 1.96
C ALA A 118 9.66 5.63 0.93
N GLU A 119 10.83 5.36 0.34
CA GLU A 119 11.39 6.19 -0.74
C GLU A 119 10.44 6.29 -1.95
N PHE A 120 9.86 5.17 -2.39
CA PHE A 120 8.91 5.19 -3.50
C PHE A 120 7.63 5.97 -3.16
N VAL A 121 7.16 5.88 -1.91
CA VAL A 121 6.00 6.63 -1.42
C VAL A 121 6.30 8.13 -1.36
N ASP A 122 7.51 8.53 -0.94
CA ASP A 122 7.95 9.93 -0.91
C ASP A 122 8.02 10.53 -2.31
N ARG A 123 8.66 9.82 -3.24
CA ARG A 123 8.73 10.21 -4.66
C ARG A 123 7.35 10.36 -5.26
N TYR A 124 6.44 9.41 -4.98
CA TYR A 124 5.04 9.52 -5.40
C TYR A 124 4.36 10.75 -4.81
N TYR A 125 4.54 11.04 -3.52
CA TYR A 125 3.92 12.20 -2.88
C TYR A 125 4.36 13.52 -3.53
N LEU A 126 5.65 13.66 -3.83
CA LEU A 126 6.18 14.84 -4.52
C LEU A 126 5.53 15.04 -5.89
N LEU A 127 5.31 13.97 -6.65
CA LEU A 127 4.58 14.01 -7.91
C LEU A 127 3.10 14.34 -7.69
N ARG A 128 2.43 13.68 -6.75
CA ARG A 128 1.01 13.91 -6.40
C ARG A 128 0.73 15.39 -6.11
N ARG A 129 1.62 16.06 -5.38
CA ARG A 129 1.50 17.50 -5.08
C ARG A 129 1.45 18.38 -6.33
N LYS A 130 1.98 17.91 -7.45
CA LYS A 130 2.00 18.62 -8.74
C LYS A 130 0.87 18.20 -9.67
N VAL A 131 0.10 17.16 -9.35
CA VAL A 131 -1.05 16.74 -10.18
C VAL A 131 -2.16 17.79 -10.12
N ASP A 132 -2.75 18.05 -11.28
CA ASP A 132 -3.91 18.93 -11.42
C ASP A 132 -5.24 18.21 -11.09
N ASN A 133 -6.29 18.95 -10.78
CA ASN A 133 -7.66 18.45 -10.58
C ASN A 133 -7.81 17.34 -9.52
N VAL A 134 -6.99 17.34 -8.47
CA VAL A 134 -7.17 16.41 -7.33
C VAL A 134 -8.35 16.89 -6.47
N ALA A 135 -9.43 16.11 -6.44
CA ALA A 135 -10.69 16.46 -5.78
C ALA A 135 -10.83 15.88 -4.36
N VAL A 136 -9.87 15.06 -3.92
CA VAL A 136 -9.94 14.31 -2.65
C VAL A 136 -8.62 14.39 -1.88
N ASP A 137 -8.71 14.25 -0.56
CA ASP A 137 -7.56 14.27 0.35
C ASP A 137 -6.88 12.90 0.50
N ASN A 138 -7.40 11.85 -0.15
CA ASN A 138 -6.77 10.53 -0.17
C ASN A 138 -5.34 10.63 -0.72
N PHE A 139 -4.39 9.98 -0.06
CA PHE A 139 -3.00 9.93 -0.47
C PHE A 139 -2.85 9.32 -1.87
N PHE A 140 -3.45 8.16 -2.13
CA PHE A 140 -3.45 7.59 -3.47
C PHE A 140 -4.63 8.11 -4.28
N VAL A 141 -4.33 8.66 -5.46
CA VAL A 141 -5.35 9.20 -6.38
C VAL A 141 -5.24 8.62 -7.78
N THR A 142 -6.38 8.43 -8.43
CA THR A 142 -6.45 8.04 -9.85
C THR A 142 -5.86 9.13 -10.73
N ASN A 143 -5.65 8.81 -11.99
CA ASN A 143 -5.26 9.80 -12.99
C ASN A 143 -6.35 10.85 -13.29
N THR A 144 -7.51 10.75 -12.65
CA THR A 144 -8.61 11.72 -12.72
C THR A 144 -8.80 12.47 -11.39
N GLY A 145 -7.88 12.32 -10.44
CA GLY A 145 -7.91 13.05 -9.18
C GLY A 145 -8.93 12.54 -8.14
N HIS A 146 -9.46 11.32 -8.33
CA HIS A 146 -10.40 10.67 -7.42
C HIS A 146 -9.75 9.53 -6.64
N GLU A 147 -10.50 8.94 -5.71
CA GLU A 147 -10.06 7.79 -4.94
C GLU A 147 -9.80 6.54 -5.81
N VAL A 148 -8.73 5.82 -5.46
CA VAL A 148 -8.34 4.58 -6.14
C VAL A 148 -9.20 3.40 -5.68
N ASN A 149 -10.16 3.01 -6.52
CA ASN A 149 -11.03 1.85 -6.26
C ASN A 149 -10.54 0.54 -6.91
N LYS A 150 -9.68 0.64 -7.93
CA LYS A 150 -9.27 -0.50 -8.79
C LYS A 150 -7.82 -0.90 -8.58
N ILE A 151 -7.45 -1.19 -7.33
CA ILE A 151 -6.07 -1.45 -6.93
C ILE A 151 -5.49 -2.71 -7.61
N PHE A 152 -6.29 -3.77 -7.75
CA PHE A 152 -5.82 -5.05 -8.30
C PHE A 152 -5.94 -5.17 -9.83
N ASP A 153 -6.31 -4.11 -10.54
CA ASP A 153 -6.52 -4.18 -12.00
C ASP A 153 -5.26 -4.65 -12.73
N LEU A 154 -4.07 -4.12 -12.39
CA LEU A 154 -2.83 -4.52 -13.05
C LEU A 154 -2.43 -5.96 -12.72
N LEU A 155 -2.66 -6.39 -11.48
CA LEU A 155 -2.45 -7.80 -11.12
C LEU A 155 -3.40 -8.69 -11.92
N THR A 156 -4.67 -8.30 -12.01
CA THR A 156 -5.70 -9.05 -12.75
C THR A 156 -5.36 -9.14 -14.23
N THR A 157 -4.87 -8.06 -14.84
CA THR A 157 -4.36 -8.07 -16.23
C THR A 157 -3.17 -9.03 -16.37
N ALA A 158 -2.16 -8.93 -15.49
CA ALA A 158 -0.98 -9.78 -15.55
C ALA A 158 -1.31 -11.28 -15.32
N ILE A 159 -2.29 -11.57 -14.47
CA ILE A 159 -2.81 -12.93 -14.25
C ILE A 159 -3.45 -13.47 -15.51
N ARG A 160 -4.29 -12.67 -16.17
CA ARG A 160 -4.95 -13.05 -17.42
C ARG A 160 -3.94 -13.27 -18.54
N GLU A 161 -2.93 -12.42 -18.66
CA GLU A 161 -1.87 -12.54 -19.67
C GLU A 161 -1.02 -13.81 -19.47
N LYS A 162 -0.84 -14.23 -18.22
CA LYS A 162 -0.08 -15.45 -17.87
C LYS A 162 -0.94 -16.69 -17.69
N ASP A 163 -2.23 -16.57 -17.94
CA ASP A 163 -3.23 -17.62 -17.79
C ASP A 163 -3.15 -18.36 -16.44
N PHE A 164 -3.00 -17.62 -15.33
CA PHE A 164 -2.98 -18.26 -14.01
C PHE A 164 -4.39 -18.72 -13.64
N ARG A 165 -4.55 -20.04 -13.48
CA ARG A 165 -5.82 -20.70 -13.19
C ARG A 165 -5.79 -21.47 -11.87
N TYR A 166 -6.96 -21.60 -11.27
CA TYR A 166 -7.24 -22.56 -10.20
C TYR A 166 -7.30 -23.99 -10.76
N PRO A 167 -7.20 -25.03 -9.90
CA PRO A 167 -7.29 -26.42 -10.32
C PRO A 167 -8.61 -26.80 -11.02
N ASP A 168 -9.69 -26.07 -10.75
CA ASP A 168 -11.00 -26.22 -11.38
C ASP A 168 -11.10 -25.56 -12.78
N GLY A 169 -10.02 -24.89 -13.23
CA GLY A 169 -9.90 -24.29 -14.55
C GLY A 169 -10.23 -22.80 -14.60
N ASP A 170 -10.75 -22.20 -13.53
CA ASP A 170 -11.09 -20.77 -13.50
C ASP A 170 -9.86 -19.87 -13.36
N LEU A 171 -9.88 -18.68 -13.98
CA LEU A 171 -8.82 -17.69 -13.79
C LEU A 171 -8.74 -17.23 -12.33
N VAL A 172 -7.51 -17.11 -11.83
CA VAL A 172 -7.27 -16.59 -10.47
C VAL A 172 -7.76 -15.14 -10.38
N LYS A 173 -8.67 -14.88 -9.44
CA LYS A 173 -9.20 -13.55 -9.16
C LYS A 173 -8.58 -13.02 -7.87
N VAL A 174 -7.73 -12.00 -8.00
CA VAL A 174 -7.15 -11.32 -6.83
C VAL A 174 -8.09 -10.23 -6.37
N SER A 175 -8.47 -10.30 -5.10
CA SER A 175 -9.29 -9.31 -4.40
C SER A 175 -8.81 -9.17 -2.96
N GLY A 176 -9.33 -8.17 -2.24
CA GLY A 176 -9.03 -8.03 -0.81
C GLY A 176 -9.48 -9.24 0.02
N GLY A 177 -10.60 -9.85 -0.36
CA GLY A 177 -11.07 -11.10 0.25
C GLY A 177 -10.18 -12.29 -0.07
N TRP A 178 -9.74 -12.40 -1.33
CA TRP A 178 -8.79 -13.46 -1.74
C TRP A 178 -7.48 -13.37 -0.95
N LEU A 179 -6.90 -12.18 -0.84
CA LEU A 179 -5.65 -11.98 -0.08
C LEU A 179 -5.83 -12.39 1.37
N ARG A 180 -6.97 -12.05 1.98
CA ARG A 180 -7.30 -12.46 3.34
C ARG A 180 -7.38 -13.97 3.47
N ASN A 181 -8.19 -14.64 2.66
CA ASN A 181 -8.32 -16.10 2.70
C ASN A 181 -6.96 -16.81 2.50
N GLN A 182 -6.07 -16.26 1.66
CA GLN A 182 -4.71 -16.78 1.49
C GLN A 182 -3.85 -16.62 2.76
N LEU A 183 -3.95 -15.48 3.44
CA LEU A 183 -3.28 -15.28 4.73
C LEU A 183 -3.81 -16.26 5.78
N GLU A 184 -5.12 -16.53 5.78
CA GLU A 184 -5.78 -17.45 6.70
C GLU A 184 -5.35 -18.92 6.47
N THR A 185 -5.13 -19.30 5.21
CA THR A 185 -4.75 -20.68 4.82
C THR A 185 -3.28 -20.99 5.08
N SER A 186 -2.41 -19.98 5.07
CA SER A 186 -0.95 -20.17 5.04
C SER A 186 -0.33 -20.55 6.39
N ALA A 187 -1.09 -20.78 7.46
CA ALA A 187 -0.45 -21.11 8.73
C ALA A 187 -1.22 -21.81 9.81
N VAL A 188 -1.48 -23.03 9.43
CA VAL A 188 -1.90 -24.11 10.27
C VAL A 188 -0.87 -24.50 11.37
N ASP A 189 0.36 -23.95 11.42
CA ASP A 189 1.50 -24.60 12.14
C ASP A 189 2.17 -23.84 13.33
N HIS A 190 1.57 -22.85 14.00
CA HIS A 190 2.26 -22.10 15.08
C HIS A 190 1.54 -22.00 16.44
N GLY A 191 2.32 -21.92 17.53
CA GLY A 191 1.85 -21.89 18.93
C GLY A 191 1.36 -20.52 19.47
N PRO A 192 0.80 -20.47 20.69
CA PRO A 192 -0.03 -19.35 21.20
C PRO A 192 0.63 -17.97 21.30
N ALA A 193 1.93 -17.88 21.59
CA ALA A 193 2.64 -16.60 21.74
C ALA A 193 2.72 -15.82 20.40
N VAL A 194 2.77 -16.54 19.28
CA VAL A 194 2.82 -15.96 17.94
C VAL A 194 1.46 -15.37 17.55
N ALA A 195 0.36 -15.95 18.03
CA ALA A 195 -1.00 -15.48 17.74
C ALA A 195 -1.30 -14.08 18.31
N GLY A 196 -0.69 -13.70 19.44
CA GLY A 196 -0.85 -12.37 20.04
C GLY A 196 -0.19 -11.26 19.21
N GLN A 197 1.06 -11.46 18.79
CA GLN A 197 1.81 -10.51 17.96
C GLN A 197 1.17 -10.32 16.58
N VAL A 198 0.62 -11.39 16.04
CA VAL A 198 -0.21 -11.39 14.84
C VAL A 198 -1.44 -10.53 15.01
N ALA A 199 -2.16 -10.71 16.12
CA ALA A 199 -3.44 -10.07 16.33
C ALA A 199 -3.23 -8.55 16.40
N ALA A 200 -2.13 -8.13 17.03
CA ALA A 200 -1.66 -6.76 17.00
C ALA A 200 -1.35 -6.26 15.58
N ALA A 201 -0.57 -7.01 14.78
CA ALA A 201 -0.17 -6.61 13.43
C ALA A 201 -1.34 -6.54 12.42
N LEU A 202 -2.28 -7.49 12.48
CA LEU A 202 -3.49 -7.50 11.65
C LEU A 202 -4.63 -6.65 12.22
N GLN A 203 -4.46 -6.14 13.44
CA GLN A 203 -5.43 -5.31 14.16
C GLN A 203 -6.77 -6.01 14.37
N HIS A 204 -6.67 -7.18 14.96
CA HIS A 204 -7.79 -8.01 15.36
C HIS A 204 -7.70 -8.30 16.85
N THR A 205 -8.81 -8.70 17.47
CA THR A 205 -8.72 -9.33 18.80
C THR A 205 -7.99 -10.65 18.66
N GLU A 206 -7.27 -11.10 19.69
CA GLU A 206 -6.65 -12.43 19.67
C GLU A 206 -7.66 -13.54 19.37
N ASP A 207 -8.89 -13.40 19.84
CA ASP A 207 -9.97 -14.34 19.57
C ASP A 207 -10.41 -14.32 18.09
N THR A 208 -10.49 -13.14 17.45
CA THR A 208 -10.75 -13.05 16.00
C THR A 208 -9.56 -13.57 15.19
N ALA A 209 -8.33 -13.27 15.65
CA ALA A 209 -7.09 -13.81 15.10
C ALA A 209 -7.09 -15.34 15.18
N ARG A 210 -7.36 -15.93 16.34
CA ARG A 210 -7.39 -17.40 16.53
C ARG A 210 -8.52 -18.07 15.74
N ARG A 211 -9.69 -17.43 15.61
CA ARG A 211 -10.84 -17.99 14.87
C ARG A 211 -10.70 -17.91 13.36
N HIS A 212 -10.03 -16.88 12.84
CA HIS A 212 -10.03 -16.59 11.40
C HIS A 212 -8.64 -16.55 10.79
N TYR A 213 -7.58 -16.28 11.55
CA TYR A 213 -6.22 -16.00 11.06
C TYR A 213 -5.18 -16.94 11.71
N GLN A 214 -4.82 -18.00 11.00
CA GLN A 214 -3.74 -18.90 11.41
C GLN A 214 -2.50 -18.51 10.57
N MET A 215 -1.36 -18.17 11.20
CA MET A 215 -0.43 -17.10 10.75
C MET A 215 0.95 -17.44 10.18
N GLY A 216 1.11 -17.23 8.87
CA GLY A 216 2.24 -17.72 8.08
C GLY A 216 3.11 -16.57 7.66
N SER A 217 4.39 -16.63 8.03
CA SER A 217 5.29 -15.49 8.21
C SER A 217 4.85 -14.58 9.37
N SER A 218 5.12 -15.06 10.58
CA SER A 218 5.15 -14.27 11.81
C SER A 218 6.28 -13.24 11.80
N THR A 219 7.35 -13.45 11.04
CA THR A 219 8.50 -12.54 10.96
C THR A 219 8.13 -11.15 10.44
N THR A 220 7.31 -11.02 9.39
CA THR A 220 6.89 -9.69 8.91
C THR A 220 5.96 -9.00 9.90
N ALA A 221 4.98 -9.72 10.48
CA ALA A 221 4.06 -9.18 11.47
C ALA A 221 4.78 -8.75 12.78
N ILE A 222 5.75 -9.55 13.22
CA ILE A 222 6.59 -9.25 14.39
C ILE A 222 7.48 -8.05 14.12
N ARG A 223 8.11 -7.97 12.93
CA ARG A 223 8.90 -6.78 12.53
C ARG A 223 8.05 -5.52 12.49
N GLN A 224 6.82 -5.60 11.98
CA GLN A 224 5.88 -4.47 12.01
C GLN A 224 5.59 -4.04 13.45
N HIS A 225 5.29 -4.98 14.34
CA HIS A 225 5.06 -4.66 15.75
C HIS A 225 6.30 -4.07 16.44
N GLN A 226 7.48 -4.63 16.20
CA GLN A 226 8.75 -4.12 16.74
C GLN A 226 9.06 -2.70 16.23
N ALA A 227 8.81 -2.44 14.95
CA ALA A 227 8.98 -1.10 14.37
C ALA A 227 8.04 -0.07 15.00
N VAL A 228 6.78 -0.45 15.28
CA VAL A 228 5.83 0.41 16.01
C VAL A 228 6.34 0.72 17.40
N VAL A 229 6.77 -0.29 18.15
CA VAL A 229 7.29 -0.10 19.51
C VAL A 229 8.52 0.81 19.51
N ALA A 230 9.45 0.62 18.56
CA ALA A 230 10.65 1.45 18.45
C ALA A 230 10.30 2.93 18.16
N VAL A 231 9.33 3.17 17.28
CA VAL A 231 8.86 4.53 16.96
C VAL A 231 8.11 5.17 18.13
N GLU A 232 7.27 4.43 18.84
CA GLU A 232 6.58 4.91 20.04
C GLU A 232 7.58 5.25 21.15
N GLN A 233 8.63 4.44 21.34
CA GLN A 233 9.69 4.70 22.30
C GLN A 233 10.51 5.94 21.96
N LEU A 234 10.87 6.14 20.69
CA LEU A 234 11.56 7.35 20.23
C LEU A 234 10.72 8.62 20.51
N LYS A 235 9.40 8.57 20.26
CA LYS A 235 8.51 9.70 20.54
C LYS A 235 8.46 10.06 22.02
N LEU A 236 8.38 9.05 22.89
CA LEU A 236 8.42 9.26 24.34
C LEU A 236 9.76 9.84 24.81
N MET A 237 10.87 9.44 24.18
CA MET A 237 12.19 10.01 24.44
C MET A 237 12.30 11.47 23.98
N ASP A 238 11.82 11.80 22.78
CA ASP A 238 11.81 13.17 22.26
C ASP A 238 10.93 14.10 23.11
N GLU A 239 9.74 13.63 23.52
CA GLU A 239 8.86 14.37 24.43
C GLU A 239 9.52 14.59 25.80
N PHE A 240 10.32 13.65 26.30
CA PHE A 240 11.07 13.78 27.55
C PHE A 240 12.26 14.75 27.44
N ILE A 241 12.99 14.71 26.32
CA ILE A 241 14.14 15.59 26.06
C ILE A 241 13.71 17.03 25.77
N CYS A 242 12.57 17.24 25.10
CA CYS A 242 12.04 18.57 24.76
C CYS A 242 11.12 19.18 25.84
N ALA A 243 10.98 18.54 27.00
CA ALA A 243 10.19 19.04 28.13
C ALA A 243 11.01 19.88 29.14
N GLU A 244 12.28 20.17 28.86
CA GLU A 244 13.11 21.18 29.54
C GLU A 244 13.13 22.51 28.76
#